data_AF-A0A6A5GKJ4-F1
#
_entry.id   AF-A0A6A5GKJ4-F1
#
_cell.length_a   1.000
_cell.length_b   1.000
_cell.length_c   1.000
_cell.angle_alpha   90.00
_cell.angle_beta   90.00
_cell.angle_gamma   90.00
#
_symmetry.space_group_name_H-M   'P 1'
#
loop_
_entity.id
_entity.type
_entity.pdbx_description
1 polymer ?
#
loop_
_entity_poly.entity_id
_entity_poly.type
_entity_poly.pdbx_seq_one_letter_code
_entity_poly.pdbx_strand_id
1 'polypeptide(L)'
;MSSKTVLSLLINLSKHAHPSPTTFGDALSCLATAFSQPKPLFQSNELLIASSAVSKSIPLLDSAIKQLDIGMNIDRRQDAQKVLSGLVYISEELENEAGLRELINSRHVKSIIGFIENTEGVEPENVEWEEVDLTGIPKSHYWWFESNESNE
;
A
#
# COMPACT_ATOMS: atom_id res chain seq x y z
N MET A 1 -13.42 14.43 12.51
CA MET A 1 -13.78 13.38 11.53
C MET A 1 -13.24 12.07 12.09
N SER A 2 -14.05 11.00 12.14
CA SER A 2 -13.53 9.70 12.61
C SER A 2 -12.49 9.23 11.60
N SER A 3 -11.23 9.11 12.01
CA SER A 3 -10.20 8.50 11.18
C SER A 3 -10.64 7.07 10.87
N LYS A 4 -10.70 6.69 9.58
CA LYS A 4 -11.09 5.33 9.18
C LYS A 4 -9.94 4.39 9.54
N THR A 5 -10.22 3.33 10.29
CA THR A 5 -9.23 2.28 10.58
C THR A 5 -9.01 1.39 9.36
N VAL A 6 -7.83 0.79 9.21
CA VAL A 6 -7.55 -0.18 8.14
C VAL A 6 -8.58 -1.31 8.14
N LEU A 7 -8.96 -1.81 9.32
CA LEU A 7 -10.01 -2.82 9.45
C LEU A 7 -11.34 -2.37 8.83
N SER A 8 -11.79 -1.15 9.12
CA SER A 8 -13.05 -0.64 8.58
C SER A 8 -13.03 -0.49 7.05
N LEU A 9 -11.87 -0.15 6.48
CA LEU A 9 -11.65 -0.04 5.04
C LEU A 9 -11.67 -1.41 4.37
N LEU A 10 -10.98 -2.40 4.95
CA LEU A 10 -10.98 -3.79 4.47
C LEU A 10 -12.37 -4.41 4.52
N ILE A 11 -13.11 -4.22 5.62
CA ILE A 11 -14.49 -4.72 5.73
C ILE A 11 -15.36 -4.12 4.64
N ASN A 12 -15.23 -2.82 4.36
CA ASN A 12 -16.01 -2.18 3.30
C ASN A 12 -15.59 -2.68 1.91
N LEU A 13 -14.29 -2.77 1.63
CA LEU A 13 -13.77 -3.28 0.37
C LEU A 13 -14.26 -4.72 0.11
N SER A 14 -14.32 -5.56 1.15
CA SER A 14 -14.78 -6.96 1.07
C SER A 14 -16.25 -7.13 0.70
N LYS A 15 -17.06 -6.06 0.74
CA LYS A 15 -18.47 -6.08 0.33
C LYS A 15 -18.67 -5.93 -1.17
N HIS A 16 -17.62 -5.55 -1.91
CA HIS A 16 -17.70 -5.36 -3.35
C HIS A 16 -17.39 -6.67 -4.08
N ALA A 17 -18.26 -7.05 -5.01
CA ALA A 17 -18.09 -8.30 -5.77
C ALA A 17 -17.07 -8.17 -6.92
N HIS A 18 -16.92 -6.98 -7.49
CA HIS A 18 -16.13 -6.75 -8.70
C HIS A 18 -15.35 -5.43 -8.66
N PRO A 19 -14.19 -5.38 -9.35
CA PRO A 19 -13.45 -4.14 -9.53
C PRO A 19 -14.25 -3.06 -10.28
N SER A 20 -14.05 -1.82 -9.86
CA SER A 20 -14.65 -0.60 -10.39
C SER A 20 -13.73 0.60 -10.07
N PRO A 21 -13.90 1.76 -10.74
CA PRO A 21 -13.13 2.96 -10.42
C PRO A 21 -13.18 3.35 -8.93
N THR A 22 -14.35 3.26 -8.30
CA THR A 22 -14.52 3.55 -6.86
C THR A 22 -13.72 2.58 -6.00
N THR A 23 -13.83 1.28 -6.26
CA THR A 23 -13.10 0.26 -5.48
C THR A 23 -11.58 0.34 -5.66
N PHE A 24 -11.09 0.91 -6.78
CA PHE A 24 -9.66 1.17 -6.95
C PHE A 24 -9.18 2.25 -5.99
N GLY A 25 -9.90 3.37 -5.92
CA GLY A 25 -9.61 4.44 -4.97
C GLY A 25 -9.67 3.94 -3.53
N ASP A 26 -10.69 3.16 -3.19
CA ASP A 26 -10.83 2.59 -1.84
C ASP A 26 -9.71 1.61 -1.50
N ALA A 27 -9.31 0.75 -2.43
CA ALA A 27 -8.20 -0.19 -2.24
C ALA A 27 -6.86 0.53 -2.03
N LEU A 28 -6.52 1.50 -2.89
CA LEU A 28 -5.29 2.28 -2.76
C LEU A 28 -5.29 3.12 -1.48
N SER A 29 -6.43 3.74 -1.14
CA SER A 29 -6.60 4.48 0.11
C SER A 29 -6.46 3.59 1.34
N CYS A 30 -6.98 2.36 1.29
CA CYS A 30 -6.80 1.37 2.36
C CYS A 30 -5.32 1.06 2.59
N LEU A 31 -4.56 0.82 1.52
CA LEU A 31 -3.13 0.52 1.60
C LEU A 31 -2.33 1.74 2.09
N ALA A 32 -2.57 2.92 1.54
CA ALA A 32 -1.92 4.16 2.01
C ALA A 32 -2.24 4.45 3.49
N THR A 33 -3.48 4.19 3.92
CA THR A 33 -3.88 4.33 5.33
C THR A 33 -3.11 3.35 6.23
N ALA A 34 -2.86 2.13 5.77
CA ALA A 34 -2.05 1.16 6.51
C ALA A 34 -0.61 1.62 6.70
N PHE A 35 -0.02 2.27 5.69
CA PHE A 35 1.30 2.88 5.82
C PHE A 35 1.34 4.02 6.84
N SER A 36 0.29 4.85 6.91
CA SER A 36 0.21 5.98 7.85
C SER A 36 -0.21 5.62 9.27
N GLN A 37 -0.47 4.35 9.59
CA GLN A 37 -0.91 3.93 10.92
C GLN A 37 0.20 3.25 11.72
N PRO A 38 0.29 3.51 13.04
CA PRO A 38 1.23 2.83 13.89
C PRO A 38 0.86 1.34 13.99
N LYS A 39 1.87 0.47 14.07
CA LYS A 39 1.67 -0.94 14.40
C LYS A 39 1.33 -1.12 15.90
N PRO A 40 0.49 -2.11 16.26
CA PRO A 40 -0.23 -3.02 15.37
C PRO A 40 -1.44 -2.34 14.69
N LEU A 41 -1.64 -2.63 13.39
CA LEU A 41 -2.80 -2.22 12.58
C LEU A 41 -4.10 -2.87 13.08
N PHE A 42 -4.00 -4.09 13.63
CA PHE A 42 -5.14 -4.85 14.13
C PHE A 42 -4.95 -5.26 15.58
N GLN A 43 -6.00 -5.11 16.38
CA GLN A 43 -6.05 -5.71 17.72
C GLN A 43 -6.16 -7.24 17.63
N SER A 44 -5.74 -7.97 18.66
CA SER A 44 -5.76 -9.44 18.64
C SER A 44 -7.16 -10.05 18.40
N ASN A 45 -8.22 -9.39 18.87
CA ASN A 45 -9.62 -9.76 18.63
C ASN A 45 -10.12 -9.42 17.22
N GLU A 46 -9.40 -8.58 16.48
CA GLU A 46 -9.74 -8.15 15.12
C GLU A 46 -9.09 -9.01 14.03
N LEU A 47 -8.01 -9.74 14.35
CA LEU A 47 -7.20 -10.50 13.39
C LEU A 47 -8.02 -11.45 12.51
N LEU A 48 -8.98 -12.19 13.09
CA LEU A 48 -9.84 -13.10 12.32
C LEU A 48 -10.75 -12.37 11.33
N ILE A 49 -11.27 -11.21 11.74
CA ILE A 49 -12.15 -10.39 10.89
C ILE A 49 -11.32 -9.72 9.80
N ALA A 50 -10.13 -9.21 10.14
CA ALA A 50 -9.17 -8.62 9.22
C ALA A 50 -8.74 -9.63 8.14
N SER A 51 -8.31 -10.82 8.54
CA SER A 51 -7.97 -11.93 7.64
C SER A 51 -9.13 -12.24 6.69
N SER A 52 -10.34 -12.48 7.21
CA SER A 52 -11.51 -12.78 6.37
C SER A 52 -11.86 -11.65 5.39
N ALA A 53 -11.74 -10.39 5.83
CA ALA A 53 -12.00 -9.23 4.97
C ALA A 53 -10.93 -9.12 3.87
N VAL A 54 -9.66 -9.27 4.21
CA VAL A 54 -8.55 -9.24 3.26
C VAL A 54 -8.70 -10.32 2.21
N SER A 55 -8.91 -11.60 2.60
CA SER A 55 -8.97 -12.69 1.61
C SER A 55 -10.03 -12.44 0.54
N LYS A 56 -11.17 -11.84 0.93
CA LYS A 56 -12.25 -11.43 0.00
C LYS A 56 -11.87 -10.24 -0.87
N SER A 57 -11.02 -9.35 -0.37
CA SER A 57 -10.58 -8.14 -1.07
C SER A 57 -9.38 -8.34 -2.00
N ILE A 58 -8.69 -9.49 -1.96
CA ILE A 58 -7.50 -9.75 -2.79
C ILE A 58 -7.71 -9.44 -4.28
N PRO A 59 -8.81 -9.87 -4.94
CA PRO A 59 -9.01 -9.54 -6.35
C PRO A 59 -9.14 -8.03 -6.62
N LEU A 60 -9.66 -7.27 -5.65
CA LEU A 60 -9.80 -5.82 -5.74
C LEU A 60 -8.45 -5.12 -5.52
N LEU A 61 -7.66 -5.59 -4.56
CA LEU A 61 -6.30 -5.12 -4.30
C LEU A 61 -5.40 -5.38 -5.52
N ASP A 62 -5.44 -6.57 -6.10
CA ASP A 62 -4.71 -6.92 -7.32
C ASP A 62 -5.08 -6.01 -8.49
N SER A 63 -6.39 -5.82 -8.71
CA SER A 63 -6.87 -4.96 -9.79
C SER A 63 -6.44 -3.49 -9.58
N ALA A 64 -6.47 -2.99 -8.34
CA ALA A 64 -6.02 -1.64 -8.01
C ALA A 64 -4.51 -1.46 -8.23
N ILE A 65 -3.68 -2.43 -7.83
CA ILE A 65 -2.23 -2.40 -8.04
C ILE A 65 -1.90 -2.45 -9.54
N LYS A 66 -2.62 -3.26 -10.31
CA LYS A 66 -2.49 -3.27 -11.77
C LYS A 66 -2.83 -1.92 -12.40
N GLN A 67 -3.87 -1.24 -11.92
CA GLN A 67 -4.21 0.11 -12.39
C GLN A 67 -3.17 1.15 -11.98
N LEU A 68 -2.60 1.03 -10.79
CA LEU A 68 -1.50 1.86 -10.33
C LEU A 68 -0.28 1.71 -11.25
N ASP A 69 0.12 0.48 -11.57
CA ASP A 69 1.22 0.16 -12.49
C ASP A 69 0.99 0.75 -13.90
N ILE A 70 -0.21 0.54 -14.48
CA ILE A 70 -0.54 1.07 -15.81
C ILE A 70 -0.45 2.59 -15.87
N GLY A 71 -0.87 3.28 -14.81
CA GLY A 71 -0.88 4.74 -14.74
C GLY A 71 0.32 5.34 -14.02
N MET A 72 1.42 4.59 -13.86
CA MET A 72 2.58 5.04 -13.11
C MET A 72 3.29 6.19 -13.83
N ASN A 73 3.66 7.22 -13.08
CA ASN A 73 4.51 8.33 -13.51
C ASN A 73 5.26 8.91 -12.29
N ILE A 74 6.12 9.90 -12.51
CA ILE A 74 6.93 10.52 -11.44
C ILE A 74 6.05 11.14 -10.35
N ASP A 75 4.98 11.85 -10.74
CA ASP A 75 4.06 12.50 -9.80
C ASP A 75 3.43 11.51 -8.81
N ARG A 76 3.21 10.25 -9.24
CA ARG A 76 2.58 9.21 -8.42
C ARG A 76 3.57 8.34 -7.64
N ARG A 77 4.87 8.59 -7.75
CA ARG A 77 5.91 7.75 -7.15
C ARG A 77 5.80 7.66 -5.62
N GLN A 78 5.65 8.81 -4.95
CA GLN A 78 5.52 8.86 -3.49
C GLN A 78 4.30 8.05 -3.02
N ASP A 79 3.15 8.24 -3.67
CA ASP A 79 1.93 7.50 -3.32
C ASP A 79 2.07 6.00 -3.59
N ALA A 80 2.71 5.63 -4.70
CA ALA A 80 2.96 4.24 -5.02
C ALA A 80 3.83 3.55 -3.96
N GLN A 81 4.88 4.23 -3.49
CA GLN A 81 5.70 3.76 -2.38
C GLN A 81 4.84 3.55 -1.12
N LYS A 82 4.04 4.55 -0.70
CA LYS A 82 3.14 4.45 0.46
C LYS A 82 2.18 3.26 0.33
N VAL A 83 1.58 3.08 -0.85
CA VAL A 83 0.66 1.96 -1.14
C VAL A 83 1.35 0.61 -1.01
N LEU A 84 2.54 0.43 -1.61
CA LEU A 84 3.26 -0.84 -1.54
C LEU A 84 3.77 -1.15 -0.13
N SER A 85 4.26 -0.15 0.59
CA SER A 85 4.64 -0.30 2.01
C SER A 85 3.44 -0.75 2.85
N GLY A 86 2.27 -0.14 2.65
CA GLY A 86 1.04 -0.53 3.32
C GLY A 86 0.57 -1.95 3.02
N LEU A 87 0.80 -2.45 1.80
CA LEU A 87 0.54 -3.85 1.44
C LEU A 87 1.44 -4.80 2.25
N VAL A 88 2.73 -4.50 2.37
CA VAL A 88 3.68 -5.29 3.16
C VAL A 88 3.29 -5.27 4.64
N TYR A 89 2.88 -4.12 5.18
CA TYR A 89 2.38 -3.97 6.55
C TYR A 89 1.24 -4.93 6.88
N ILE A 90 0.19 -4.91 6.05
CA ILE A 90 -0.97 -5.78 6.24
C ILE A 90 -0.55 -7.25 6.12
N SER A 91 0.35 -7.59 5.20
CA SER A 91 0.82 -8.96 5.01
C SER A 91 1.65 -9.48 6.20
N GLU A 92 2.41 -8.63 6.87
CA GLU A 92 3.16 -9.01 8.06
C GLU A 92 2.25 -9.23 9.27
N GLU A 93 1.19 -8.44 9.44
CA GLU A 93 0.26 -8.67 10.55
C GLU A 93 -0.68 -9.85 10.31
N LEU A 94 -0.91 -10.18 9.05
CA LEU A 94 -1.75 -11.31 8.63
C LEU A 94 -0.87 -12.41 8.01
N GLU A 95 0.16 -12.86 8.73
CA GLU A 95 1.19 -13.81 8.26
C GLU A 95 0.65 -15.09 7.61
N ASN A 96 -0.61 -15.46 7.84
CA ASN A 96 -1.22 -16.67 7.28
C ASN A 96 -1.94 -16.46 5.93
N GLU A 97 -2.08 -15.22 5.44
CA GLU A 97 -2.81 -14.92 4.21
C GLU A 97 -1.96 -15.15 2.95
N ALA A 98 -2.03 -16.36 2.39
CA ALA A 98 -1.25 -16.77 1.22
C ALA A 98 -1.43 -15.83 0.01
N GLY A 99 -2.64 -15.35 -0.24
CA GLY A 99 -2.89 -14.50 -1.40
C GLY A 99 -2.31 -13.08 -1.28
N LEU A 100 -2.04 -12.57 -0.06
CA LEU A 100 -1.26 -11.34 0.11
C LEU A 100 0.20 -11.54 -0.31
N ARG A 101 0.80 -12.67 0.07
CA ARG A 101 2.16 -13.03 -0.36
C ARG A 101 2.26 -13.17 -1.86
N GLU A 102 1.28 -13.80 -2.50
CA GLU A 102 1.21 -13.90 -3.95
C GLU A 102 1.10 -12.51 -4.60
N LEU A 103 0.26 -11.64 -4.05
CA LEU A 103 0.08 -10.27 -4.53
C LEU A 103 1.36 -9.44 -4.43
N ILE A 104 2.07 -9.49 -3.30
CA ILE A 104 3.37 -8.82 -3.10
C ILE A 104 4.39 -9.31 -4.13
N ASN A 105 4.36 -10.60 -4.48
CA ASN A 105 5.28 -11.19 -5.45
C ASN A 105 4.84 -11.03 -6.92
N SER A 106 3.71 -10.36 -7.17
CA SER A 106 3.15 -10.18 -8.51
C SER A 106 4.07 -9.36 -9.41
N ARG A 107 3.90 -9.54 -10.73
CA ARG A 107 4.66 -8.77 -11.73
C ARG A 107 4.44 -7.26 -11.62
N HIS A 108 3.24 -6.85 -11.20
CA HIS A 108 2.84 -5.44 -11.14
C HIS A 108 3.53 -4.75 -9.97
N VAL A 109 3.59 -5.38 -8.79
CA VAL A 109 4.37 -4.86 -7.66
C VAL A 109 5.84 -4.71 -8.04
N LYS A 110 6.44 -5.72 -8.68
CA LYS A 110 7.84 -5.67 -9.12
C LYS A 110 8.10 -4.57 -10.15
N SER A 111 7.17 -4.36 -11.08
CA SER A 111 7.24 -3.28 -12.08
C SER A 111 7.24 -1.90 -11.40
N ILE A 112 6.34 -1.69 -10.44
CA ILE A 112 6.24 -0.44 -9.69
C ILE A 112 7.52 -0.18 -8.87
N ILE A 113 8.03 -1.19 -8.14
CA ILE A 113 9.29 -1.07 -7.39
C ILE A 113 10.44 -0.69 -8.32
N GLY A 114 10.59 -1.40 -9.45
CA GLY A 114 11.61 -1.07 -10.43
C GLY A 114 11.45 0.33 -11.03
N PHE A 115 10.22 0.81 -11.24
CA PHE A 115 9.99 2.19 -11.68
C PHE A 115 10.42 3.21 -10.61
N ILE A 116 10.06 2.97 -9.34
CA ILE A 116 10.43 3.83 -8.21
C ILE A 116 11.97 3.95 -8.14
N GLU A 117 12.67 2.81 -8.15
CA GLU A 117 14.14 2.75 -8.09
C GLU A 117 14.81 3.44 -9.29
N ASN A 118 14.34 3.17 -10.51
CA ASN A 118 14.97 3.71 -11.73
C ASN A 118 14.71 5.20 -11.97
N THR A 119 13.80 5.82 -11.21
CA THR A 119 13.45 7.23 -11.37
C THR A 119 13.92 8.10 -10.22
N GLU A 120 14.67 7.55 -9.27
CA GLU A 120 15.29 8.30 -8.19
C GLU A 120 16.02 9.56 -8.70
N GLY A 121 15.81 10.69 -8.02
CA GLY A 121 16.36 12.00 -8.43
C GLY A 121 15.61 12.72 -9.55
N VAL A 122 14.61 12.10 -10.19
CA VAL A 122 13.72 12.78 -11.15
C VAL A 122 12.63 13.52 -10.39
N GLU A 123 12.55 14.83 -10.59
CA GLU A 123 11.54 15.73 -9.99
C GLU A 123 10.15 15.53 -10.61
N PRO A 124 9.08 15.69 -9.80
CA PRO A 124 7.70 15.64 -10.29
C PRO A 124 7.37 16.89 -11.10
N GLU A 125 6.43 16.77 -12.03
CA GLU A 125 6.00 17.87 -12.89
C GLU A 125 4.82 18.64 -12.27
N ASN A 126 3.89 17.93 -11.61
CA ASN A 126 2.59 18.50 -11.24
C ASN A 126 2.27 18.44 -9.74
N VAL A 127 3.17 17.90 -8.92
CA VAL A 127 2.98 17.76 -7.47
C VAL A 127 4.24 18.17 -6.73
N GLU A 128 4.09 18.75 -5.55
CA GLU A 128 5.21 18.90 -4.61
C GLU A 128 5.25 17.66 -3.72
N TRP A 129 6.43 17.08 -3.53
CA TRP A 129 6.54 15.96 -2.58
C TRP A 129 6.46 16.48 -1.15
N GLU A 130 5.68 15.77 -0.35
CA GLU A 130 5.56 16.03 1.06
C GLU A 130 6.67 15.31 1.82
N GLU A 131 7.09 15.88 2.95
CA GLU A 131 7.90 15.17 3.93
C GLU A 131 7.08 13.99 4.49
N VAL A 132 7.66 12.79 4.47
CA VAL A 132 6.99 11.57 4.93
C VAL A 132 7.54 11.22 6.31
N ASP A 133 6.67 11.15 7.30
CA ASP A 133 7.04 10.63 8.62
C ASP A 133 7.29 9.12 8.52
N LEU A 134 8.55 8.72 8.60
CA LEU A 134 8.99 7.32 8.60
C LEU A 134 9.16 6.76 10.02
N THR A 135 8.79 7.51 11.05
CA THR A 135 8.93 7.08 12.44
C THR A 135 8.12 5.81 12.68
N GLY A 136 8.81 4.72 13.03
CA GLY A 136 8.17 3.43 13.25
C GLY A 136 7.89 2.62 11.97
N ILE A 137 8.38 3.09 10.81
CA ILE A 137 8.35 2.33 9.56
C ILE A 137 9.64 1.53 9.37
N PRO A 138 9.59 0.19 9.26
CA PRO A 138 10.79 -0.61 8.95
C PRO A 138 11.42 -0.19 7.63
N LYS A 139 12.74 -0.02 7.61
CA LYS A 139 13.52 0.30 6.39
C LYS A 139 13.28 -0.69 5.25
N SER A 140 12.99 -1.95 5.55
CA SER A 140 12.68 -2.96 4.54
C SER A 140 11.35 -2.72 3.79
N HIS A 141 10.55 -1.75 4.22
CA HIS A 141 9.23 -1.48 3.68
C HIS A 141 9.20 -0.24 2.79
N TYR A 142 10.28 0.52 2.71
CA TYR A 142 10.41 1.62 1.75
C TYR A 142 11.76 1.59 1.05
N TRP A 143 11.77 1.95 -0.24
CA TRP A 143 12.96 1.83 -1.09
C TRP A 143 13.50 3.18 -1.55
N TRP A 144 12.66 4.22 -1.56
CA TRP A 144 13.00 5.53 -2.13
C TRP A 144 13.05 6.69 -1.13
N PHE A 145 12.30 6.63 -0.02
CA PHE A 145 12.24 7.76 0.93
C PHE A 145 13.59 8.10 1.58
N GLU A 146 14.52 7.15 1.65
CA GLU A 146 15.88 7.36 2.17
C GLU A 146 16.91 7.41 1.03
N SER A 147 16.77 8.37 0.11
CA SER A 147 17.82 8.65 -0.89
C SER A 147 18.78 9.78 -0.47
N ASN A 148 18.68 10.34 0.75
CA ASN A 148 19.50 11.51 1.16
C ASN A 148 20.00 11.57 2.62
N GLU A 149 20.07 10.46 3.37
CA GLU A 149 20.67 10.48 4.74
C GLU A 149 22.05 9.83 4.86
N SER A 150 22.83 9.74 3.79
CA SER A 150 24.23 9.29 3.89
C SER A 150 25.16 9.95 2.86
N ASN A 151 25.22 11.28 2.89
CA ASN A 151 26.32 12.08 2.32
C ASN A 151 26.65 13.28 3.23
N GLU A 152 26.68 13.06 4.56
CA GLU A 152 27.48 13.89 5.49
C GLU A 152 28.77 13.16 5.86
#